data_AF-A0A433H2B1-F1
#
_entry.id   AF-A0A433H2B1-F1
#
_cell.length_a   1.000
_cell.length_b   1.000
_cell.length_c   1.000
_cell.angle_alpha   90.00
_cell.angle_beta   90.00
_cell.angle_gamma   90.00
#
_symmetry.space_group_name_H-M   'P 1'
#
loop_
_entity.id
_entity.type
_entity.pdbx_description
1 polymer ?
#
loop_
_entity_poly.entity_id
_entity_poly.type
_entity_poly.pdbx_seq_one_letter_code
_entity_poly.pdbx_strand_id
1 'polypeptide(L)'
;MPRETEPTTVLSERLRDVFDRHVMNYGAYNLVYTTGIEHRAESPMTPTLAEDSGHFIVGYRRAPSEIVIVPMDTNRMQAIGVPVAIDNTNLVQAAASSSDSFSLETTSGAVFDLKVSPLSEVDTPHGTEILEQEADREDFLDYIREISAF
;
A
#
# COMPACT_ATOMS: atom_id res chain seq x y z
N MET A 1 24.81 2.72 26.53
CA MET A 1 24.57 3.66 25.41
C MET A 1 23.21 3.31 24.82
N PRO A 2 22.19 4.17 24.93
CA PRO A 2 20.94 3.97 24.21
C PRO A 2 21.21 4.26 22.72
N ARG A 3 20.67 3.43 21.83
CA ARG A 3 20.69 3.69 20.38
C ARG A 3 19.74 4.86 20.15
N GLU A 4 20.26 5.96 19.61
CA GLU A 4 19.43 7.04 19.08
C GLU A 4 18.59 6.46 17.94
N THR A 5 17.29 6.35 18.17
CA THR A 5 16.28 6.10 17.14
C THR A 5 16.25 7.35 16.27
N GLU A 6 17.07 7.37 15.20
CA GLU A 6 16.91 8.37 14.14
C GLU A 6 15.51 8.21 13.53
N PRO A 7 14.80 9.33 13.31
CA PRO A 7 13.34 9.36 13.36
C PRO A 7 12.69 8.71 12.13
N THR A 8 11.57 8.04 12.38
CA THR A 8 10.57 7.47 11.46
C THR A 8 10.31 8.29 10.18
N THR A 9 10.55 9.62 10.24
CA THR A 9 10.39 10.57 9.14
C THR A 9 11.27 10.27 7.93
N VAL A 10 12.46 9.68 8.11
CA VAL A 10 13.35 9.43 6.96
C VAL A 10 12.83 8.29 6.07
N LEU A 11 12.19 7.27 6.65
CA LEU A 11 11.64 6.17 5.88
C LEU A 11 10.39 6.59 5.11
N SER A 12 9.48 7.36 5.72
CA SER A 12 8.28 7.85 5.05
C SER A 12 8.62 8.79 3.88
N GLU A 13 9.64 9.64 4.02
CA GLU A 13 10.16 10.47 2.93
C GLU A 13 10.73 9.64 1.77
N ARG A 14 11.49 8.58 2.06
CA ARG A 14 12.01 7.68 1.01
C ARG A 14 10.90 6.90 0.31
N LEU A 15 9.88 6.43 1.04
CA LEU A 15 8.71 5.78 0.44
C LEU A 15 7.95 6.73 -0.48
N ARG A 16 7.81 8.00 -0.07
CA ARG A 16 7.23 9.04 -0.91
C ARG A 16 8.05 9.29 -2.18
N ASP A 17 9.37 9.39 -2.07
CA ASP A 17 10.23 9.55 -3.25
C ASP A 17 10.12 8.37 -4.23
N VAL A 18 10.00 7.13 -3.73
CA VAL A 18 9.75 5.96 -4.58
C VAL A 18 8.42 6.10 -5.33
N PHE A 19 7.36 6.53 -4.65
CA PHE A 19 6.04 6.73 -5.25
C PHE A 19 6.03 7.86 -6.28
N ASP A 20 6.56 9.03 -5.93
CA ASP A 20 6.54 10.25 -6.75
C ASP A 20 7.32 10.07 -8.08
N ARG A 21 8.34 9.20 -8.10
CA ARG A 21 9.06 8.87 -9.35
C ARG A 21 8.23 8.10 -10.36
N HIS A 22 7.18 7.40 -9.92
CA HIS A 22 6.36 6.54 -10.77
C HIS A 22 4.99 7.13 -11.08
N VAL A 23 4.51 8.05 -10.23
CA VAL A 23 3.24 8.73 -10.41
C VAL A 23 3.50 10.15 -10.91
N MET A 24 3.42 10.35 -12.23
CA MET A 24 3.70 11.64 -12.90
C MET A 24 2.80 12.81 -12.45
N ASN A 25 1.77 12.54 -11.66
CA ASN A 25 0.96 13.58 -11.04
C ASN A 25 1.59 13.96 -9.69
N TYR A 26 2.11 15.19 -9.60
CA TYR A 26 2.51 15.90 -8.36
C TYR A 26 1.31 16.14 -7.40
N GLY A 27 0.51 15.10 -7.17
CA GLY A 27 -0.72 15.15 -6.40
C GLY A 27 -0.45 14.99 -4.91
N ALA A 28 -1.29 15.64 -4.11
CA ALA A 28 -1.38 15.48 -2.66
C ALA A 28 -1.97 14.09 -2.30
N TYR A 29 -1.30 13.01 -2.72
CA TYR A 29 -1.64 11.67 -2.25
C TYR A 29 -1.20 11.54 -0.80
N ASN A 30 -2.11 11.04 0.03
CA ASN A 30 -1.75 10.41 1.28
C ASN A 30 -1.16 9.04 0.94
N LEU A 31 -0.16 8.60 1.70
CA LEU A 31 0.57 7.36 1.43
C LEU A 31 0.48 6.43 2.63
N VAL A 32 0.28 5.14 2.38
CA VAL A 32 0.47 4.10 3.37
C VAL A 32 1.35 2.99 2.80
N TYR A 33 2.16 2.40 3.67
CA TYR A 33 2.91 1.19 3.36
C TYR A 33 2.09 -0.04 3.74
N THR A 34 2.07 -1.02 2.83
CA THR A 34 1.26 -2.22 2.99
C THR A 34 2.05 -3.47 2.62
N THR A 35 1.61 -4.59 3.16
CA THR A 35 2.12 -5.93 2.82
C THR A 35 0.96 -6.81 2.40
N GLY A 36 1.16 -7.70 1.44
CA GLY A 36 0.11 -8.63 1.05
C GLY A 36 0.38 -9.25 -0.31
N ILE A 37 -0.67 -9.56 -1.05
CA ILE A 37 -0.55 -10.25 -2.34
C ILE A 37 -1.38 -9.57 -3.41
N GLU A 38 -0.84 -9.59 -4.63
CA GLU A 38 -1.56 -9.29 -5.86
C GLU A 38 -1.83 -10.62 -6.58
N HIS A 39 -3.07 -10.85 -7.00
CA HIS A 39 -3.45 -12.03 -7.78
C HIS A 39 -4.58 -11.69 -8.77
N ARG A 40 -5.02 -12.70 -9.53
CA ARG A 40 -6.08 -12.55 -10.53
C ARG A 40 -7.36 -13.24 -10.08
N ALA A 41 -8.51 -12.58 -10.20
CA ALA A 41 -9.82 -13.09 -9.76
C ALA A 41 -10.20 -14.46 -10.35
N GLU A 42 -9.72 -14.76 -11.57
CA GLU A 42 -9.99 -16.02 -12.28
C GLU A 42 -9.04 -17.18 -11.87
N SER A 43 -8.02 -16.89 -11.07
CA SER A 43 -7.05 -17.90 -10.64
C SER A 43 -7.51 -18.52 -9.32
N PRO A 44 -7.71 -19.85 -9.24
CA PRO A 44 -8.10 -20.48 -7.98
C PRO A 44 -7.00 -20.22 -6.94
N MET A 45 -7.36 -19.43 -5.92
CA MET A 45 -6.50 -19.16 -4.77
C MET A 45 -6.21 -20.51 -4.12
N THR A 46 -4.99 -21.02 -4.30
CA THR A 46 -4.53 -22.20 -3.57
C THR A 46 -3.84 -21.63 -2.36
N PRO A 47 -4.40 -21.74 -1.13
CA PRO A 47 -3.77 -21.18 0.05
C PRO A 47 -2.58 -22.06 0.44
N THR A 48 -1.50 -21.97 -0.31
CA THR A 48 -0.19 -22.39 0.15
C THR A 48 0.26 -21.34 1.14
N LEU A 49 0.26 -21.70 2.44
CA LEU A 49 0.93 -20.96 3.49
C LEU A 49 2.31 -20.48 2.97
N ALA A 50 2.50 -19.17 2.89
CA ALA A 50 3.72 -18.49 2.44
C ALA A 50 3.96 -18.39 0.92
N GLU A 51 2.97 -17.98 0.12
CA GLU A 51 3.29 -17.20 -1.08
C GLU A 51 3.84 -15.84 -0.63
N ASP A 52 5.01 -15.44 -1.16
CA ASP A 52 5.76 -14.23 -0.76
C ASP A 52 4.83 -13.01 -0.66
N SER A 53 4.48 -12.63 0.58
CA SER A 53 3.81 -11.37 0.83
C SER A 53 4.72 -10.25 0.34
N GLY A 54 4.31 -9.59 -0.75
CA GLY A 54 5.00 -8.46 -1.33
C GLY A 54 4.82 -7.18 -0.51
N HIS A 55 5.63 -6.18 -0.85
CA HIS A 55 5.57 -4.84 -0.28
C HIS A 55 4.96 -3.88 -1.30
N PHE A 56 4.05 -3.03 -0.84
CA PHE A 56 3.36 -2.07 -1.72
C PHE A 56 3.26 -0.72 -1.04
N ILE A 57 3.45 0.34 -1.81
CA ILE A 57 3.08 1.70 -1.44
C ILE A 57 1.69 1.95 -2.04
N VAL A 58 0.75 2.36 -1.20
CA VAL A 58 -0.58 2.75 -1.65
C VAL A 58 -0.72 4.25 -1.47
N GLY A 59 -0.85 4.96 -2.58
CA GLY A 59 -1.24 6.35 -2.59
C GLY A 59 -2.73 6.49 -2.79
N TYR A 60 -3.38 7.37 -2.04
CA TYR A 60 -4.82 7.62 -2.18
C TYR A 60 -5.16 9.09 -2.04
N ARG A 61 -6.28 9.47 -2.66
CA ARG A 61 -6.89 10.80 -2.53
C ARG A 61 -8.40 10.69 -2.68
N ARG A 62 -9.12 11.59 -2.00
CA ARG A 62 -10.60 11.61 -1.98
C ARG A 62 -11.23 12.44 -3.11
N ALA A 63 -10.48 13.36 -3.72
CA ALA A 63 -11.01 14.30 -4.73
C ALA A 63 -9.97 14.62 -5.83
N PRO A 64 -10.12 14.09 -7.06
CA PRO A 64 -11.03 13.00 -7.41
C PRO A 64 -10.65 11.71 -6.67
N SER A 65 -11.64 10.85 -6.38
CA SER A 65 -11.42 9.55 -5.73
C SER A 65 -10.48 8.69 -6.58
N GLU A 66 -9.33 8.34 -6.02
CA GLU A 66 -8.31 7.53 -6.72
C GLU A 66 -7.38 6.85 -5.72
N ILE A 67 -6.95 5.64 -6.08
CA ILE A 67 -5.93 4.84 -5.40
C ILE A 67 -4.87 4.49 -6.44
N VAL A 68 -3.60 4.55 -6.07
CA VAL A 68 -2.49 4.05 -6.87
C VAL A 68 -1.69 3.07 -6.02
N ILE A 69 -1.57 1.84 -6.50
CA ILE A 69 -0.81 0.78 -5.84
C ILE A 69 0.52 0.61 -6.59
N VAL A 70 1.62 0.75 -5.86
CA VAL A 70 2.98 0.62 -6.39
C VAL A 70 3.66 -0.55 -5.67
N PRO A 71 3.85 -1.71 -6.32
CA PRO A 71 4.66 -2.77 -5.74
C PRO A 71 6.11 -2.29 -5.61
N MET A 72 6.81 -2.70 -4.56
CA MET A 72 8.17 -2.22 -4.27
C MET A 72 9.10 -3.30 -3.71
N ASP A 73 10.39 -3.09 -3.93
CA ASP A 73 11.49 -3.79 -3.26
C ASP A 73 12.05 -2.86 -2.18
N THR A 74 11.78 -3.18 -0.91
CA THR A 74 12.23 -2.37 0.25
C THR A 74 13.74 -2.44 0.44
N ASN A 75 14.38 -3.56 0.11
CA ASN A 75 15.83 -3.72 0.18
C ASN A 75 16.58 -2.89 -0.84
N ARG A 76 15.91 -2.45 -1.92
CA ARG A 76 16.47 -1.56 -2.94
C ARG A 76 15.87 -0.16 -2.93
N MET A 77 14.83 0.08 -2.12
CA MET A 77 14.00 1.28 -2.11
C MET A 77 13.60 1.70 -3.54
N GLN A 78 13.00 0.78 -4.27
CA GLN A 78 12.60 0.96 -5.67
C GLN A 78 11.26 0.29 -5.95
N ALA A 79 10.47 0.88 -6.85
CA ALA A 79 9.27 0.20 -7.33
C ALA A 79 9.67 -1.03 -8.17
N ILE A 80 8.86 -2.08 -8.06
CA ILE A 80 8.97 -3.28 -8.88
C ILE A 80 7.63 -3.49 -9.58
N GLY A 81 7.65 -3.80 -10.87
CA GLY A 81 6.42 -3.93 -11.65
C GLY A 81 5.80 -2.59 -12.07
N VAL A 82 4.53 -2.65 -12.43
CA VAL A 82 3.79 -1.52 -13.00
C VAL A 82 2.81 -0.99 -11.96
N PRO A 83 2.82 0.32 -11.64
CA PRO A 83 1.81 0.93 -10.80
C PRO A 83 0.40 0.70 -11.34
N VAL A 84 -0.53 0.37 -10.45
CA VAL A 84 -1.94 0.18 -10.80
C VAL A 84 -2.76 1.33 -10.24
N ALA A 85 -3.33 2.14 -11.13
CA ALA A 85 -4.26 3.20 -10.77
C ALA A 85 -5.70 2.66 -10.76
N ILE A 86 -6.41 2.94 -9.68
CA ILE A 86 -7.77 2.50 -9.40
C ILE A 86 -8.62 3.73 -9.11
N ASP A 87 -9.73 3.87 -9.82
CA ASP A 87 -10.69 4.97 -9.67
C ASP A 87 -12.12 4.43 -9.76
N ASN A 88 -13.11 5.33 -9.67
CA ASN A 88 -14.53 4.96 -9.71
C ASN A 88 -14.98 4.30 -11.02
N THR A 89 -14.17 4.33 -12.08
CA THR A 89 -14.50 3.74 -13.39
C THR A 89 -13.99 2.33 -13.55
N ASN A 90 -12.93 1.96 -12.83
CA ASN A 90 -12.29 0.64 -12.95
C ASN A 90 -12.31 -0.18 -11.65
N LEU A 91 -12.77 0.38 -10.53
CA LEU A 91 -13.02 -0.34 -9.28
C LEU A 91 -14.26 -1.24 -9.42
N VAL A 92 -14.11 -2.52 -9.14
CA VAL A 92 -15.20 -3.52 -9.11
C VAL A 92 -15.68 -3.74 -7.67
N GLN A 93 -14.73 -3.90 -6.75
CA GLN A 93 -15.03 -4.13 -5.35
C GLN A 93 -13.94 -3.51 -4.47
N ALA A 94 -14.37 -2.88 -3.38
CA ALA A 94 -13.49 -2.51 -2.26
C ALA A 94 -14.07 -3.10 -0.98
N ALA A 95 -13.22 -3.65 -0.11
CA ALA A 95 -13.65 -4.15 1.19
C ALA A 95 -12.55 -3.92 2.22
N ALA A 96 -12.88 -3.29 3.36
CA ALA A 96 -12.02 -3.31 4.53
C ALA A 96 -12.36 -4.54 5.38
N SER A 97 -11.41 -5.44 5.56
CA SER A 97 -11.54 -6.67 6.34
C SER A 97 -10.79 -6.53 7.66
N SER A 98 -11.44 -6.83 8.79
CA SER A 98 -10.83 -6.66 10.13
C SER A 98 -10.26 -5.23 10.38
N SER A 99 -9.43 -5.04 11.41
CA SER A 99 -8.89 -3.73 11.77
C SER A 99 -7.81 -3.21 10.80
N ASP A 100 -7.14 -4.08 10.04
CA ASP A 100 -5.89 -3.73 9.35
C ASP A 100 -5.78 -4.25 7.90
N SER A 101 -6.76 -4.99 7.40
CA SER A 101 -6.72 -5.57 6.05
C SER A 101 -7.75 -4.93 5.14
N PHE A 102 -7.46 -4.94 3.85
CA PHE A 102 -8.39 -4.49 2.83
C PHE A 102 -8.16 -5.25 1.53
N SER A 103 -9.21 -5.33 0.72
CA SER A 103 -9.21 -5.95 -0.59
C SER A 103 -9.70 -4.96 -1.63
N LEU A 104 -9.06 -4.95 -2.80
CA LEU A 104 -9.46 -4.16 -3.96
C LEU A 104 -9.48 -5.07 -5.20
N GLU A 105 -10.60 -5.06 -5.92
CA GLU A 105 -10.74 -5.73 -7.21
C GLU A 105 -10.99 -4.70 -8.31
N THR A 106 -10.32 -4.91 -9.44
CA THR A 106 -10.42 -4.03 -10.62
C THR A 106 -11.08 -4.74 -11.79
N THR A 107 -11.61 -3.96 -12.74
CA THR A 107 -12.26 -4.48 -13.97
C THR A 107 -11.33 -5.28 -14.88
N SER A 108 -10.00 -5.11 -14.75
CA SER A 108 -9.01 -5.95 -15.44
C SER A 108 -8.84 -7.34 -14.81
N GLY A 109 -9.48 -7.57 -13.66
CA GLY A 109 -9.41 -8.80 -12.88
C GLY A 109 -8.24 -8.86 -11.91
N ALA A 110 -7.49 -7.76 -11.71
CA ALA A 110 -6.46 -7.69 -10.67
C ALA A 110 -7.12 -7.52 -9.30
N VAL A 111 -6.67 -8.33 -8.34
CA VAL A 111 -7.14 -8.36 -6.95
C VAL A 111 -5.95 -8.13 -6.03
N PHE A 112 -6.09 -7.18 -5.12
CA PHE A 112 -5.09 -6.83 -4.11
C PHE A 112 -5.65 -7.15 -2.73
N ASP A 113 -5.09 -8.16 -2.07
CA ASP A 113 -5.39 -8.47 -0.67
C ASP A 113 -4.22 -8.00 0.19
N LEU A 114 -4.39 -6.83 0.81
CA LEU A 114 -3.33 -6.09 1.45
C LEU A 114 -3.63 -5.85 2.93
N LYS A 115 -2.56 -5.62 3.69
CA LYS A 115 -2.60 -5.25 5.10
C LYS A 115 -1.81 -3.97 5.31
N VAL A 116 -2.40 -3.03 6.03
CA VAL A 116 -1.77 -1.79 6.49
C VAL A 116 -1.59 -1.87 8.01
N SER A 117 -0.36 -2.13 8.46
CA SER A 117 -0.04 -2.18 9.89
C SER A 117 0.25 -0.77 10.42
N PRO A 118 -0.19 -0.42 11.65
CA PRO A 118 0.09 0.90 12.24
C PRO A 118 1.58 1.11 12.57
N LEU A 119 2.28 0.01 12.84
CA LEU A 119 3.70 -0.07 13.08
C LEU A 119 4.27 -1.20 12.22
N SER A 120 5.24 -0.90 11.37
CA SER A 120 5.88 -1.87 10.48
C SER A 120 7.39 -1.85 10.68
N GLU A 121 8.00 -3.03 10.82
CA GLU A 121 9.44 -3.19 10.66
C GLU A 121 9.71 -3.42 9.17
N VAL A 122 10.57 -2.59 8.58
CA VAL A 122 10.86 -2.61 7.14
C VAL A 122 12.37 -2.80 6.97
N ASP A 123 12.77 -3.89 6.29
CA ASP A 123 14.15 -4.10 5.92
C ASP A 123 14.51 -3.24 4.69
N THR A 124 15.49 -2.35 4.88
CA THR A 124 15.96 -1.39 3.87
C THR A 124 17.47 -1.52 3.66
N PRO A 125 18.07 -0.83 2.66
CA PRO A 125 19.53 -0.73 2.54
C PRO A 125 20.25 -0.22 3.79
N HIS A 126 19.52 0.47 4.69
CA HIS A 126 20.05 1.05 5.92
C HIS A 126 19.90 0.13 7.14
N GLY A 127 19.34 -1.07 6.96
CA GLY A 127 18.99 -2.01 8.01
C GLY A 127 17.47 -2.07 8.22
N THR A 128 17.06 -2.69 9.32
CA THR A 128 15.65 -2.75 9.72
C THR A 128 15.25 -1.42 10.35
N GLU A 129 14.29 -0.73 9.73
CA GLU A 129 13.76 0.56 10.16
C GLU A 129 12.30 0.42 10.59
N ILE A 130 11.87 1.26 11.52
CA ILE A 130 10.50 1.26 12.03
C ILE A 130 9.70 2.35 11.31
N LEU A 131 8.53 1.97 10.79
CA LEU A 131 7.55 2.89 10.21
C LEU A 131 6.32 2.96 11.11
N GLU A 132 6.08 4.14 11.69
CA GLU A 132 4.84 4.50 12.39
C GLU A 132 3.90 5.20 11.40
N GLN A 133 2.71 4.64 11.21
CA GLN A 133 1.71 5.13 10.26
C GLN A 133 0.28 4.94 10.79
N GLU A 134 0.08 4.97 12.12
CA GLU A 134 -1.21 4.77 12.78
C GLU A 134 -2.29 5.73 12.25
N ALA A 135 -1.99 7.04 12.21
CA ALA A 135 -2.93 8.05 11.74
C ALA A 135 -3.23 7.92 10.24
N ASP A 136 -2.20 7.66 9.42
CA ASP A 136 -2.36 7.46 7.98
C ASP A 136 -3.17 6.19 7.68
N ARG A 137 -2.98 5.13 8.48
CA ARG A 137 -3.76 3.89 8.43
C ARG A 137 -5.22 4.15 8.75
N GLU A 138 -5.51 4.87 9.83
CA GLU A 138 -6.89 5.19 10.22
C GLU A 138 -7.62 5.98 9.12
N ASP A 139 -7.02 7.05 8.60
CA ASP A 139 -7.59 7.84 7.49
C ASP A 139 -7.78 6.99 6.23
N PHE A 140 -6.80 6.14 5.90
CA PHE A 140 -6.87 5.28 4.74
C PHE A 140 -8.00 4.24 4.84
N LEU A 141 -8.14 3.56 5.98
CA LEU A 141 -9.19 2.57 6.17
C LEU A 141 -10.58 3.20 6.21
N ASP A 142 -10.71 4.42 6.75
CA ASP A 142 -11.95 5.19 6.65
C ASP A 142 -12.28 5.52 5.19
N TYR A 143 -11.29 5.93 4.41
CA TYR A 143 -11.46 6.13 2.98
C TYR A 143 -11.88 4.85 2.24
N ILE A 144 -11.27 3.69 2.53
CA ILE A 144 -11.68 2.40 1.95
C ILE A 144 -13.14 2.08 2.29
N ARG A 145 -13.57 2.32 3.53
CA ARG A 145 -14.97 2.12 3.95
C ARG A 145 -15.92 3.02 3.17
N GLU A 146 -15.55 4.27 2.93
CA GLU A 146 -16.35 5.21 2.14
C GLU A 146 -16.55 4.73 0.70
N ILE A 147 -15.49 4.28 0.02
CA ILE A 147 -15.60 3.81 -1.37
C ILE A 147 -16.23 2.41 -1.48
N SER A 148 -16.20 1.61 -0.41
CA SER A 148 -16.89 0.30 -0.36
C SER A 148 -18.42 0.39 -0.21
N ALA A 149 -18.93 1.56 0.16
CA ALA A 149 -20.37 1.77 0.35
C ALA A 149 -21.15 2.07 -0.95
N PHE A 150 -20.45 2.10 -2.09
CA PHE A 150 -21.01 2.30 -3.42
C PHE A 150 -21.17 0.97 -4.17
#